data_AF-A0A378QIR3-F1
#
_entry.id   AF-A0A378QIR3-F1
#
_cell.length_a   1.000
_cell.length_b   1.000
_cell.length_c   1.000
_cell.angle_alpha   90.00
_cell.angle_beta   90.00
_cell.angle_gamma   90.00
#
_symmetry.space_group_name_H-M   'P 1'
#
loop_
_entity.id
_entity.type
_entity.pdbx_description
1 polymer ?
#
loop_
_entity_poly.entity_id
_entity_poly.type
_entity_poly.pdbx_seq_one_letter_code
_entity_poly.pdbx_strand_id
1 'polypeptide(L)'
;MQTVINVLQEQIAKPTKDIDDFVDKHPSLKQDKTLLETIDGIGSVIAKEVVCLIHTKQFKKASQMASFLGLIPKQRQSGVFVCLYA
;
A
#
# COMPACT_ATOMS: atom_id res chain seq x y z
N MET A 1 16.30 31.13 11.26
CA MET A 1 15.31 30.05 11.52
C MET A 1 14.74 29.44 10.24
N GLN A 2 14.55 30.19 9.15
CA GLN A 2 14.13 29.64 7.85
C GLN A 2 15.08 28.60 7.23
N THR A 3 16.39 28.68 7.49
CA THR A 3 17.38 27.78 6.89
C THR A 3 17.15 26.30 7.23
N VAL A 4 16.75 26.01 8.47
CA VAL A 4 16.51 24.62 8.91
C VAL A 4 15.23 24.06 8.28
N ILE A 5 14.18 24.88 8.18
CA ILE A 5 12.92 24.49 7.53
C ILE A 5 13.16 24.14 6.06
N ASN A 6 13.92 24.98 5.35
CA ASN A 6 14.22 24.76 3.94
C ASN A 6 15.04 23.48 3.71
N VAL A 7 16.04 23.23 4.56
CA VAL A 7 16.86 22.00 4.48
C VAL A 7 16.00 20.75 4.69
N LEU A 8 15.07 20.78 5.66
CA LEU A 8 14.16 19.66 5.88
C LEU A 8 13.21 19.44 4.70
N GLN A 9 12.71 20.52 4.08
CA GLN A 9 11.87 20.41 2.88
C GLN A 9 12.64 19.81 1.70
N GLU A 10 13.89 20.20 1.48
CA GLU A 10 14.74 19.59 0.45
C GLU A 10 15.02 18.12 0.73
N GLN A 11 15.26 17.77 2.00
CA GLN A 11 15.47 16.38 2.42
C GLN A 11 14.23 15.51 2.29
N ILE A 12 13.02 16.09 2.30
CA ILE A 12 11.77 15.36 2.00
C ILE A 12 11.57 15.25 0.48
N ALA A 13 11.87 16.32 -0.26
CA ALA A 13 11.67 16.37 -1.71
C ALA A 13 12.59 15.39 -2.46
N LYS A 14 13.86 15.26 -2.05
CA LYS A 14 14.83 14.34 -2.65
C LYS A 14 14.36 12.87 -2.68
N PRO A 15 14.09 12.22 -1.54
CA PRO A 15 13.65 10.83 -1.54
C PRO A 15 12.28 10.65 -2.21
N THR A 16 11.41 11.66 -2.14
CA THR A 16 10.13 11.62 -2.88
C THR A 16 10.36 11.53 -4.38
N LYS A 17 11.30 12.32 -4.90
CA LYS A 17 11.70 12.29 -6.31
C LYS A 17 12.39 10.98 -6.67
N ASP A 18 13.27 10.47 -5.81
CA ASP A 18 13.95 9.19 -6.06
C ASP A 18 12.95 8.03 -6.16
N ILE A 19 11.88 8.04 -5.35
CA ILE A 19 10.78 7.07 -5.43
C ILE A 19 10.02 7.21 -6.75
N ASP A 20 9.70 8.44 -7.17
CA ASP A 20 9.02 8.67 -8.45
C ASP A 20 9.88 8.20 -9.64
N ASP A 21 11.17 8.55 -9.65
CA ASP A 21 12.12 8.12 -10.68
C ASP A 21 12.27 6.59 -10.71
N PHE A 22 12.21 5.92 -9.55
CA PHE A 22 12.22 4.45 -9.47
C PHE A 22 10.95 3.84 -10.07
N VAL A 23 9.77 4.34 -9.69
CA VAL A 23 8.49 3.86 -10.23
C VAL A 23 8.42 4.07 -11.74
N ASP A 24 8.93 5.20 -12.25
CA ASP A 24 8.95 5.51 -13.68
C ASP A 24 9.87 4.61 -14.50
N LYS A 25 10.99 4.15 -13.92
CA LYS A 25 11.91 3.20 -14.57
C LYS A 25 11.33 1.79 -14.70
N HIS A 26 10.30 1.46 -13.93
CA HIS A 26 9.64 0.16 -13.94
C HIS A 26 8.25 0.26 -14.61
N PRO A 27 8.13 -0.10 -15.90
CA PRO A 27 6.90 0.12 -16.66
C PRO A 27 5.68 -0.61 -16.08
N SER A 28 5.87 -1.77 -15.43
CA SER A 28 4.80 -2.47 -14.73
C SER A 28 4.27 -1.69 -13.52
N LEU A 29 5.17 -1.16 -12.67
CA LEU A 29 4.80 -0.36 -11.50
C LEU A 29 4.10 0.93 -11.90
N LYS A 30 4.56 1.55 -13.00
CA LYS A 30 3.94 2.75 -13.56
C LYS A 30 2.51 2.49 -14.03
N GLN A 31 2.29 1.39 -14.77
CA GLN A 31 0.95 1.00 -15.22
C GLN A 31 0.01 0.74 -14.05
N ASP A 32 0.47 -0.01 -13.04
CA ASP A 32 -0.32 -0.29 -11.84
C ASP A 32 -0.67 0.98 -11.06
N LYS A 33 0.29 1.92 -10.91
CA LYS A 33 0.06 3.23 -10.29
C LYS A 33 -1.00 4.02 -11.06
N THR A 34 -0.87 4.15 -12.38
CA THR A 34 -1.82 4.88 -13.22
C THR A 34 -3.21 4.25 -13.15
N LEU A 35 -3.31 2.93 -13.12
CA LEU A 35 -4.59 2.23 -12.96
C LEU A 35 -5.24 2.54 -11.61
N LEU A 36 -4.48 2.55 -10.52
CA LEU A 36 -5.00 2.90 -9.19
C LEU A 36 -5.46 4.36 -9.11
N GLU A 37 -4.76 5.28 -9.78
CA GLU A 37 -5.14 6.70 -9.86
C GLU A 37 -6.43 6.95 -10.65
N THR A 38 -6.93 5.98 -11.45
CA THR A 38 -8.25 6.10 -12.10
C THR A 38 -9.43 5.94 -11.13
N ILE A 39 -9.18 5.45 -9.92
CA ILE A 39 -10.21 5.27 -8.90
C ILE A 39 -10.37 6.59 -8.15
N ASP A 40 -11.58 7.16 -8.21
CA ASP A 40 -11.92 8.38 -7.48
C ASP A 40 -11.60 8.24 -5.98
N GLY A 41 -10.80 9.16 -5.46
CA GLY A 41 -10.34 9.16 -4.06
C GLY A 41 -8.96 8.52 -3.83
N ILE A 42 -8.34 7.93 -4.85
CA ILE A 42 -6.94 7.45 -4.78
C ILE A 42 -6.01 8.49 -5.42
N GLY A 43 -5.24 9.19 -4.58
CA GLY A 43 -4.17 10.08 -5.03
C GLY A 43 -2.83 9.36 -5.21
N SER A 44 -1.87 10.04 -5.84
CA SER A 44 -0.50 9.54 -6.13
C SER A 44 0.21 8.93 -4.91
N VAL A 45 0.01 9.49 -3.71
CA VAL A 45 0.61 8.96 -2.47
C VAL A 45 0.04 7.57 -2.14
N ILE A 46 -1.28 7.44 -2.13
CA ILE A 46 -1.97 6.17 -1.82
C ILE A 46 -1.66 5.13 -2.90
N ALA A 47 -1.67 5.55 -4.18
CA ALA A 47 -1.34 4.66 -5.28
C ALA A 47 0.06 4.05 -5.12
N LYS A 48 1.08 4.83 -4.75
CA LYS A 48 2.44 4.34 -4.49
C LYS A 48 2.49 3.30 -3.36
N GLU A 49 1.82 3.57 -2.24
CA GLU A 49 1.76 2.65 -1.10
C GLU A 49 1.09 1.32 -1.49
N VAL A 50 -0.02 1.39 -2.21
CA VAL A 50 -0.77 0.21 -2.68
C VAL A 50 0.06 -0.60 -3.67
N VAL A 51 0.75 0.04 -4.63
CA VAL A 51 1.69 -0.62 -5.54
C VAL A 51 2.80 -1.32 -4.77
N CYS A 52 3.42 -0.63 -3.80
CA CYS A 52 4.46 -1.22 -2.95
C CYS A 52 3.97 -2.48 -2.23
N LEU A 53 2.76 -2.44 -1.66
CA LEU A 53 2.15 -3.57 -0.97
C LEU A 53 1.87 -4.76 -1.89
N ILE A 54 1.32 -4.50 -3.09
CA ILE A 54 1.01 -5.54 -4.09
C ILE A 54 2.28 -6.25 -4.55
N HIS A 55 3.36 -5.51 -4.78
CA HIS A 55 4.62 -6.07 -5.28
C HIS A 55 5.51 -6.68 -4.19
N THR A 56 5.37 -6.23 -2.94
CA THR A 56 6.13 -6.80 -1.79
C THR A 56 5.54 -8.12 -1.30
N LYS A 57 4.22 -8.30 -1.40
CA LYS A 57 3.53 -9.49 -0.89
C LYS A 57 2.75 -10.17 -2.01
N GLN A 58 2.95 -11.47 -2.15
CA GLN A 58 2.22 -12.29 -3.13
C GLN A 58 0.81 -12.57 -2.62
N PHE A 59 -0.14 -11.68 -2.91
CA PHE A 59 -1.56 -11.90 -2.66
C PHE A 59 -2.19 -12.71 -3.80
N LYS A 60 -2.91 -13.79 -3.47
CA LYS A 60 -3.61 -14.60 -4.49
C LYS A 60 -4.99 -14.03 -4.84
N LYS A 61 -5.57 -13.20 -3.97
CA LYS A 61 -6.90 -12.61 -4.13
C LYS A 61 -6.92 -11.19 -3.57
N ALA A 62 -7.66 -10.29 -4.22
CA ALA A 62 -7.86 -8.92 -3.76
C ALA A 62 -8.44 -8.85 -2.33
N SER A 63 -9.32 -9.80 -1.95
CA SER A 63 -9.87 -9.88 -0.60
C SER A 63 -8.82 -10.18 0.48
N GLN A 64 -7.73 -10.89 0.14
CA GLN A 64 -6.62 -11.11 1.07
C GLN A 64 -5.86 -9.82 1.33
N MET A 65 -5.61 -9.04 0.29
CA MET A 65 -4.97 -7.72 0.42
C MET A 65 -5.86 -6.77 1.23
N ALA A 66 -7.15 -6.68 0.92
CA ALA A 66 -8.08 -5.82 1.65
C ALA A 66 -8.24 -6.24 3.12
N SER A 67 -8.20 -7.55 3.41
CA SER A 67 -8.16 -8.05 4.80
C SER A 67 -6.84 -7.72 5.49
N PHE A 68 -5.70 -7.77 4.78
CA PHE A 68 -4.40 -7.37 5.31
C PHE A 68 -4.35 -5.88 5.66
N LEU A 69 -4.98 -5.04 4.84
CA LEU A 69 -5.18 -3.62 5.10
C LEU A 69 -6.22 -3.34 6.21
N GLY A 70 -6.89 -4.37 6.74
CA GLY A 70 -7.93 -4.22 7.77
C GLY A 70 -9.28 -3.70 7.25
N LEU A 71 -9.47 -3.59 5.94
CA LEU A 71 -10.71 -3.08 5.31
C LEU A 71 -11.84 -4.09 5.36
N ILE A 72 -11.51 -5.39 5.36
CA ILE A 72 -12.51 -6.47 5.41
C ILE A 72 -12.39 -7.18 6.76
N PRO A 73 -13.39 -7.04 7.65
CA PRO A 73 -13.42 -7.80 8.89
C PRO A 73 -13.65 -9.28 8.58
N LYS A 74 -12.75 -10.13 9.04
CA LYS A 74 -12.92 -11.58 8.97
C LYS A 74 -13.47 -12.07 10.31
N GLN A 75 -14.66 -12.66 10.28
CA GLN A 75 -15.23 -13.39 11.42
C GLN A 75 -14.22 -14.45 11.89
N ARG A 76 -13.70 -14.28 13.11
CA ARG A 76 -12.82 -15.25 13.78
C ARG A 76 -13.60 -15.82 14.97
N GLN A 77 -14.26 -16.95 14.75
CA GLN A 77 -14.94 -17.67 15.83
C GLN A 77 -13.89 -18.52 16.55
N SER A 78 -13.55 -18.14 17.79
CA SER A 78 -12.56 -18.84 18.63
C SER A 78 -13.12 -20.10 19.31
N GLY A 79 -14.43 -20.34 19.21
CA GLY A 79 -15.11 -21.48 19.81
C GLY A 79 -15.07 -22.70 18.91
N VAL A 80 -14.00 -23.49 18.98
CA VAL A 80 -14.07 -24.91 18.63
C VAL A 80 -14.37 -25.67 19.92
N PHE A 81 -15.65 -25.79 20.28
CA PHE A 81 -16.06 -26.69 21.37
C PHE A 81 -16.29 -28.08 20.77
N VAL A 82 -15.24 -28.89 20.71
CA VAL A 82 -15.39 -30.34 20.47
C VAL A 82 -15.73 -30.99 21.79
N CYS A 83 -16.99 -31.36 21.99
CA CYS A 83 -17.38 -32.27 23.07
C CYS A 83 -17.09 -33.70 22.60
N LEU A 84 -15.98 -34.28 23.04
CA LEU A 84 -15.61 -35.69 22.80
C LEU A 84 -16.17 -36.57 23.93
N TYR A 85 -17.50 -36.69 24.07
CA TYR A 85 -18.14 -37.81 24.80
C TYR A 85 -19.62 -37.91 24.36
N ALA A 86 -19.90 -38.84 23.44
CA ALA A 86 -21.21 -39.40 23.15
C ALA A 86 -21.02 -40.88 22.81
#